data_AF-A0A329X7A8-F1
#
_entry.id   AF-A0A329X7A8-F1
#
_cell.length_a   1.000
_cell.length_b   1.000
_cell.length_c   1.000
_cell.angle_alpha   90.00
_cell.angle_beta   90.00
_cell.angle_gamma   90.00
#
_symmetry.space_group_name_H-M   'P 1'
#
loop_
_entity.id
_entity.type
_entity.pdbx_description
1 polymer ?
#
loop_
_entity_poly.entity_id
_entity_poly.type
_entity_poly.pdbx_seq_one_letter_code
_entity_poly.pdbx_strand_id
1 'polypeptide(L)' 'MQRINNVLANSSVIAEDKLTVMMMFCFQLLSSTNADRVNMRISDSRVLTLKFEENFINH' A
#
# COMPACT_ATOMS: atom_id res chain seq x y z
N MET A 1 8.62 -3.65 -7.71
CA MET A 1 7.30 -4.32 -7.67
C MET A 1 7.33 -5.81 -8.01
N GLN A 2 7.90 -6.25 -9.15
CA GLN A 2 7.89 -7.68 -9.53
C GLN A 2 8.48 -8.65 -8.48
N ARG A 3 9.58 -8.27 -7.81
CA ARG A 3 10.16 -9.09 -6.71
C ARG A 3 9.25 -9.21 -5.49
N ILE A 4 8.61 -8.11 -5.07
CA ILE A 4 7.71 -8.09 -3.91
C ILE A 4 6.48 -8.96 -4.17
N ASN A 5 5.89 -8.86 -5.36
CA ASN A 5 4.76 -9.70 -5.74
C ASN A 5 5.12 -11.19 -5.68
N ASN A 6 6.30 -11.57 -6.17
CA ASN A 6 6.75 -12.96 -6.12
C ASN A 6 6.96 -13.45 -4.69
N VAL A 7 7.54 -12.63 -3.81
CA VAL A 7 7.73 -12.97 -2.39
C VAL A 7 6.40 -13.13 -1.66
N LEU A 8 5.45 -12.22 -1.89
CA LEU A 8 4.13 -12.27 -1.26
C LEU A 8 3.28 -13.44 -1.79
N ALA A 9 3.38 -13.75 -3.08
CA ALA A 9 2.64 -14.86 -3.69
C ALA A 9 3.11 -16.22 -3.14
N ASN A 10 4.42 -16.40 -2.94
CA ASN A 10 5.00 -17.66 -2.45
C ASN A 10 5.13 -17.74 -0.93
N SER A 11 4.71 -16.70 -0.21
CA SER A 11 4.75 -16.65 1.25
C SER A 11 3.63 -17.50 1.85
N SER A 12 3.94 -18.26 2.91
CA SER A 12 2.96 -19.06 3.67
C SER A 12 2.17 -18.25 4.71
N VAL A 13 2.40 -16.95 4.78
CA VAL A 13 1.79 -16.07 5.78
C VAL A 13 0.33 -15.77 5.39
N ILE A 14 -0.52 -15.45 6.38
CA ILE A 14 -1.93 -15.13 6.14
C ILE A 14 -2.10 -13.86 5.29
N ALA A 15 -3.28 -13.69 4.71
CA ALA A 15 -3.56 -12.61 3.77
C ALA A 15 -3.41 -11.22 4.41
N GLU A 16 -3.78 -11.09 5.68
CA GLU A 16 -3.72 -9.87 6.47
C GLU A 16 -2.28 -9.36 6.65
N ASP A 17 -1.34 -10.27 6.93
CA ASP A 17 0.08 -9.92 7.07
C ASP A 17 0.68 -9.50 5.72
N LYS A 18 0.31 -10.20 4.63
CA LYS A 18 0.72 -9.82 3.27
C LYS A 18 0.20 -8.44 2.89
N LEU A 19 -1.05 -8.13 3.23
CA LEU A 19 -1.64 -6.81 3.03
C LEU A 19 -0.90 -5.75 3.84
N THR A 20 -0.57 -6.05 5.10
CA THR A 20 0.19 -5.14 5.98
C THR A 20 1.54 -4.77 5.37
N VAL A 21 2.28 -5.75 4.85
CA VAL A 21 3.57 -5.51 4.17
C VAL A 21 3.38 -4.63 2.92
N MET A 22 2.35 -4.89 2.10
CA MET A 22 2.02 -4.05 0.95
C MET A 22 1.72 -2.61 1.38
N MET A 23 0.93 -2.42 2.44
CA MET A 23 0.58 -1.10 2.95
C MET A 23 1.79 -0.33 3.47
N MET A 24 2.70 -0.99 4.20
CA MET A 24 3.96 -0.38 4.64
C MET A 24 4.81 0.09 3.46
N PHE A 25 4.91 -0.72 2.41
CA PHE A 25 5.67 -0.35 1.22
C PHE A 25 5.03 0.82 0.47
N CYS A 26 3.71 0.80 0.31
CA CYS A 26 2.95 1.90 -0.30
C CYS A 26 3.07 3.20 0.50
N PHE A 27 3.10 3.13 1.83
CA PHE A 27 3.34 4.26 2.70
C PHE A 27 4.75 4.84 2.49
N GLN A 28 5.79 4.01 2.49
CA GLN A 28 7.16 4.44 2.20
C GLN A 28 7.30 5.07 0.81
N LEU A 29 6.62 4.50 -0.18
CA LEU A 29 6.58 5.07 -1.53
C LEU A 29 5.91 6.45 -1.53
N LEU A 30 4.77 6.58 -0.88
CA LEU A 30 4.04 7.85 -0.76
C LEU A 30 4.92 8.93 -0.11
N SER A 31 5.58 8.58 1.01
CA SER A 31 6.50 9.47 1.72
C SER A 31 7.74 9.87 0.92
N SER A 32 8.23 9.01 0.01
CA SER A 32 9.46 9.26 -0.76
C SER A 32 9.23 9.98 -2.08
N THR A 33 8.01 9.95 -2.61
CA THR A 33 7.69 10.47 -3.96
C THR A 33 6.97 11.82 -3.95
N ASN A 34 6.73 12.42 -2.77
CA ASN A 34 5.84 13.60 -2.60
C ASN A 34 4.50 13.43 -3.34
N ALA A 35 4.03 12.19 -3.48
CA ALA A 35 2.79 11.90 -4.15
C ALA A 35 1.62 12.08 -3.17
N ASP A 36 0.55 12.73 -3.62
CA ASP A 36 -0.63 12.97 -2.77
C ASP A 36 -1.36 11.67 -2.40
N ARG A 37 -1.30 10.67 -3.28
CA ARG A 37 -1.96 9.37 -3.09
C ARG A 37 -1.31 8.25 -3.92
N VAL A 38 -1.51 7.01 -3.48
CA VAL A 38 -1.19 5.79 -4.21
C VAL A 38 -2.49 5.04 -4.49
N ASN A 39 -2.76 4.78 -5.77
CA ASN A 39 -3.89 3.96 -6.20
C ASN A 39 -3.40 2.56 -6.57
N MET A 40 -4.02 1.55 -6.00
CA MET A 40 -3.72 0.14 -6.22
C MET A 40 -4.92 -0.54 -6.88
N ARG A 41 -4.73 -1.11 -8.06
CA ARG A 41 -5.76 -1.93 -8.71
C ARG A 41 -5.64 -3.35 -8.19
N ILE A 42 -6.72 -3.87 -7.62
CA ILE A 42 -6.80 -5.28 -7.19
C ILE A 42 -7.43 -6.15 -8.28
N SER A 43 -7.36 -7.47 -8.11
CA SER A 43 -7.72 -8.48 -9.13
C SER A 43 -9.16 -8.40 -9.63
N ASP A 44 -10.09 -7.95 -8.79
CA ASP A 44 -11.50 -7.74 -9.14
C ASP A 44 -11.77 -6.35 -9.79
N SER A 45 -10.71 -5.67 -10.24
CA SER A 45 -10.74 -4.33 -10.83
C SER A 45 -11.13 -3.19 -9.89
N ARG A 46 -11.41 -3.43 -8.60
CA ARG A 46 -11.58 -2.35 -7.63
C ARG A 46 -10.25 -1.63 -7.41
N VAL A 47 -10.35 -0.39 -6.94
CA VAL A 47 -9.21 0.47 -6.62
C VAL A 47 -9.17 0.70 -5.11
N LEU A 48 -8.01 0.41 -4.52
CA LEU A 48 -7.66 0.71 -3.15
C LEU A 48 -6.75 1.93 -3.15
N THR A 49 -7.15 2.98 -2.44
CA THR A 49 -6.40 4.24 -2.38
C THR A 49 -5.78 4.42 -1.01
N LEU A 50 -4.48 4.67 -0.98
CA LEU A 50 -3.75 5.16 0.20
C LEU A 50 -3.43 6.64 0.00
N LYS A 51 -3.75 7.48 0.98
CA LYS A 51 -3.44 8.91 0.99
C LYS A 51 -3.13 9.34 2.42
N PHE A 52 -2.33 10.39 2.58
CA PHE A 52 -2.23 11.06 3.86
C PHE A 52 -3.57 11.73 4.17
N GLU A 53 -4.01 11.64 5.41
CA GLU A 53 -5.16 12.40 5.88
C GLU A 53 -4.68 13.80 6.24
N GLU A 54 -5.19 14.82 5.54
CA GLU A 54 -5.03 16.21 5.96
C GLU A 54 -5.94 16.46 7.15
N ASN A 55 -5.52 16.01 8.33
CA ASN A 55 -6.11 16.51 9.56
C ASN A 55 -5.58 17.92 9.76
N PHE A 56 -6.46 18.92 9.61
CA PHE A 56 -6.25 20.20 10.28
C PHE A 56 -6.18 19.91 11.78
N ILE A 57 -4.98 19.71 12.31
CA ILE A 57 -4.75 19.68 13.75
C ILE A 57 -5.02 21.12 14.20
N ASN A 58 -6.24 21.38 14.67
CA ASN A 58 -6.55 22.60 15.39
C ASN A 58 -5.75 22.55 16.69
N HIS A 59 -4.64 23.28 16.74
CA HIS A 59 -3.87 23.55 17.96
C HIS A 59 -4.57 24.59 18.82
#